data_AF-A0A915DIG9-F1
#
_entry.id   AF-A0A915DIG9-F1
#
_cell.length_a   1.000
_cell.length_b   1.000
_cell.length_c   1.000
_cell.angle_alpha   90.00
_cell.angle_beta   90.00
_cell.angle_gamma   90.00
#
_symmetry.space_group_name_H-M   'P 1'
#
loop_
_entity.id
_entity.type
_entity.pdbx_description
1 polymer ?
#
loop_
_entity_poly.entity_id
_entity_poly.type
_entity_poly.pdbx_seq_one_letter_code
_entity_poly.pdbx_strand_id
1 'polypeptide(L)'
;MPRLCGIRESSATNAPHKVPVQSEKWQIFTGRDKLLRIRRKNHFPKPLVQDIHEKAKHAGVDATLTNFLCQYWTPQARRRVKEVCSRCFKCRKMSTPAFALRQCPWPDDRVQARLKCFDSISLDYLGPTLVRSGTEIDKVWVL
;
A
#
# COMPACT_ATOMS: atom_id res chain seq x y z
N MET A 1 -16.08 -20.85 -10.82
CA MET A 1 -15.12 -20.24 -11.75
C MET A 1 -14.35 -19.14 -11.04
N PRO A 2 -13.01 -19.20 -10.92
CA PRO A 2 -12.23 -18.04 -10.52
C PRO A 2 -11.57 -17.40 -11.75
N ARG A 3 -11.65 -16.07 -11.79
CA ARG A 3 -11.16 -15.21 -12.86
C ARG A 3 -9.64 -15.15 -12.85
N LEU A 4 -9.06 -15.22 -14.05
CA LEU A 4 -7.65 -14.99 -14.35
C LEU A 4 -7.27 -13.56 -13.97
N CYS A 5 -6.26 -13.40 -13.10
CA CYS A 5 -5.61 -12.10 -12.90
C CYS A 5 -4.47 -12.01 -13.92
N GLY A 6 -4.76 -11.44 -15.09
CA GLY A 6 -3.76 -10.94 -16.01
C GLY A 6 -3.46 -9.48 -15.67
N ILE A 7 -2.19 -9.14 -15.47
CA ILE A 7 -1.73 -7.76 -15.52
C ILE A 7 -0.59 -7.71 -16.53
N ARG A 8 -0.77 -6.86 -17.55
CA ARG A 8 0.15 -6.60 -18.66
C ARG A 8 1.39 -5.85 -18.16
N GLU A 9 2.52 -6.16 -18.77
CA GLU A 9 3.80 -5.47 -18.63
C GLU A 9 3.79 -4.11 -19.35
N SER A 10 4.52 -3.13 -18.79
CA SER A 10 5.02 -1.97 -19.53
C SER A 10 6.50 -1.72 -19.18
N SER A 11 7.36 -2.35 -20.00
CA SER A 11 8.59 -1.85 -20.62
C SER A 11 9.61 -0.95 -19.88
N ALA A 12 10.88 -1.40 -20.01
CA ALA A 12 12.16 -0.66 -20.13
C ALA A 12 12.78 -0.08 -18.83
N THR A 13 14.07 -0.26 -18.49
CA THR A 13 15.26 -0.88 -19.12
C THR A 13 16.29 -1.19 -18.01
N ASN A 14 16.93 -2.37 -18.01
CA ASN A 14 18.40 -2.61 -18.09
C ASN A 14 18.77 -4.05 -17.62
N ALA A 15 19.75 -4.65 -18.28
CA ALA A 15 20.04 -6.09 -18.40
C ALA A 15 20.85 -6.73 -17.23
N PRO A 16 21.26 -8.01 -17.30
CA PRO A 16 20.45 -9.18 -17.02
C PRO A 16 21.02 -9.96 -15.83
N HIS A 17 20.37 -9.91 -14.67
CA HIS A 17 20.57 -10.99 -13.70
C HIS A 17 19.73 -12.16 -14.17
N LYS A 18 20.39 -13.19 -14.72
CA LYS A 18 19.75 -14.42 -15.19
C LYS A 18 18.94 -15.05 -14.05
N VAL A 19 17.64 -14.76 -14.01
CA VAL A 19 16.68 -15.57 -13.28
C VAL A 19 16.40 -16.78 -14.18
N PRO A 20 16.57 -18.02 -13.72
CA PRO A 20 16.18 -19.16 -14.51
C PRO A 20 14.66 -19.10 -14.70
N VAL A 21 14.21 -18.69 -15.89
CA VAL A 21 12.85 -18.95 -16.36
C VAL A 21 12.83 -20.42 -16.76
N GLN A 22 12.67 -21.29 -15.76
CA GLN A 22 12.22 -22.64 -16.01
C GLN A 22 10.70 -22.59 -16.11
N SER A 23 10.19 -22.83 -17.31
CA SER A 23 8.77 -23.06 -17.56
C SER A 23 8.37 -24.40 -16.94
N GLU A 24 8.26 -24.45 -15.62
CA GLU A 24 7.81 -25.64 -14.93
C GLU A 24 6.29 -25.62 -14.87
N LYS A 25 5.71 -26.40 -15.80
CA LYS A 25 4.45 -27.11 -15.72
C LYS A 25 3.80 -26.99 -14.34
N TRP A 26 2.69 -26.25 -14.24
CA TRP A 26 1.85 -26.17 -13.05
C TRP A 26 1.24 -27.53 -12.74
N GLN A 27 2.02 -28.41 -12.12
CA GLN A 27 1.49 -29.62 -11.51
C GLN A 27 0.78 -29.18 -10.23
N ILE A 28 -0.53 -29.36 -10.21
CA ILE A 28 -1.31 -29.28 -8.99
C ILE A 28 -0.69 -30.34 -8.05
N PHE A 29 0.07 -29.92 -7.04
CA PHE A 29 0.68 -30.82 -6.07
C PHE A 29 -0.43 -31.48 -5.25
N THR A 30 -0.93 -32.61 -5.74
CA THR A 30 -1.93 -33.45 -5.06
C THR A 30 -1.31 -34.39 -4.04
N GLY A 31 0.03 -34.44 -3.93
CA GLY A 31 0.76 -35.25 -2.95
C GLY A 31 1.22 -34.42 -1.75
N ARG A 32 0.75 -34.77 -0.55
CA ARG A 32 1.20 -34.17 0.73
C ARG A 32 2.63 -34.57 1.11
N ASP A 33 3.26 -35.44 0.33
CA ASP A 33 4.46 -36.20 0.72
C ASP A 33 5.77 -35.45 0.53
N LYS A 34 5.76 -34.31 -0.19
CA LYS A 34 6.95 -33.46 -0.43
C LYS A 34 7.03 -32.20 0.44
N LEU A 35 6.04 -31.93 1.29
CA LEU A 35 6.03 -30.70 2.12
C LEU A 35 6.69 -30.92 3.47
N LEU A 36 7.56 -29.98 3.87
CA LEU A 36 8.14 -30.00 5.20
C LEU A 36 7.05 -29.71 6.25
N ARG A 37 6.69 -30.75 7.01
CA ARG A 37 5.66 -30.66 8.05
C ARG A 37 6.22 -29.98 9.30
N ILE A 38 5.71 -28.81 9.64
CA ILE A 38 6.02 -28.12 10.90
C ILE A 38 5.19 -28.79 12.01
N ARG A 39 5.83 -29.65 12.81
CA ARG A 39 5.14 -30.51 13.81
C ARG A 39 4.58 -29.75 15.03
N ARG A 40 5.21 -28.65 15.47
CA ARG A 40 4.90 -28.07 16.79
C ARG A 40 3.72 -27.09 16.72
N LYS A 41 2.65 -27.39 17.47
CA LYS A 41 1.49 -26.50 17.67
C LYS A 41 1.87 -25.14 18.30
N ASN A 42 2.91 -25.11 19.14
CA ASN A 42 3.27 -23.93 19.95
C ASN A 42 4.38 -23.07 19.34
N HIS A 43 5.15 -23.57 18.38
CA HIS A 43 6.25 -22.83 17.74
C HIS A 43 6.01 -22.71 16.24
N PHE A 44 5.12 -21.79 15.87
CA PHE A 44 4.99 -21.37 14.48
C PHE A 44 6.20 -20.51 14.10
N PRO A 45 6.94 -20.83 13.01
CA PRO A 45 8.12 -20.08 12.61
C PRO A 45 7.70 -18.74 11.97
N LYS A 46 7.35 -17.76 12.80
CA LYS A 46 7.07 -16.38 12.35
C LYS A 46 8.20 -15.79 11.49
N PRO A 47 9.50 -15.98 11.83
CA PRO A 47 10.59 -15.45 11.00
C PRO A 47 10.60 -16.02 9.58
N LEU A 48 10.25 -17.30 9.41
CA LEU A 48 10.19 -17.95 8.09
C LEU A 48 9.13 -17.31 7.19
N VAL A 49 7.93 -17.09 7.74
CA VAL A 49 6.86 -16.43 6.99
C VAL A 49 7.21 -14.99 6.67
N GLN A 50 7.92 -14.31 7.57
CA GLN A 50 8.35 -12.94 7.35
C GLN A 50 9.38 -12.84 6.21
N ASP A 51 10.36 -13.75 6.16
CA ASP A 51 11.32 -13.84 5.05
C ASP A 51 10.61 -14.13 3.71
N ILE A 52 9.67 -15.08 3.69
CA ILE A 52 8.86 -15.36 2.49
C ILE A 52 8.03 -14.14 2.07
N HIS A 53 7.47 -13.41 3.03
CA HIS A 53 6.69 -12.21 2.78
C HIS A 53 7.54 -11.06 2.20
N GLU A 54 8.78 -10.92 2.65
CA GLU A 54 9.74 -9.95 2.11
C GLU A 54 10.24 -10.34 0.72
N LYS A 55 10.54 -11.64 0.49
CA LYS A 55 10.89 -12.19 -0.83
C LYS A 55 9.76 -12.03 -1.84
N ALA A 56 8.51 -12.23 -1.39
CA ALA A 56 7.31 -11.99 -2.18
C ALA A 56 6.96 -10.49 -2.36
N LYS A 57 7.88 -9.57 -2.02
CA LYS A 57 7.71 -8.11 -2.18
C LYS A 57 6.41 -7.59 -1.57
N HIS A 58 6.04 -8.12 -0.41
CA HIS A 58 4.81 -7.74 0.29
C HIS A 58 3.50 -8.04 -0.47
N ALA A 59 3.51 -9.03 -1.38
CA ALA A 59 2.34 -9.49 -2.13
C ALA A 59 1.30 -10.19 -1.23
N GLY A 60 0.50 -9.40 -0.50
CA GLY A 60 -0.72 -9.83 0.19
C GLY A 60 -0.61 -11.05 1.11
N VAL A 61 -1.76 -11.57 1.54
CA VAL A 61 -1.86 -12.78 2.36
C VAL A 61 -1.89 -14.04 1.50
N ASP A 62 -2.54 -13.97 0.33
CA ASP A 62 -2.78 -15.15 -0.48
C ASP A 62 -1.53 -15.59 -1.24
N ALA A 63 -0.77 -14.66 -1.82
CA ALA A 63 0.49 -15.02 -2.50
C ALA A 63 1.57 -15.46 -1.50
N THR A 64 1.63 -14.86 -0.31
CA THR A 64 2.52 -15.33 0.75
C THR A 64 2.14 -16.71 1.29
N LEU A 65 0.83 -16.98 1.42
CA LEU A 65 0.34 -18.29 1.79
C LEU A 65 0.66 -19.35 0.73
N THR A 66 0.47 -19.06 -0.56
CA THR A 66 0.81 -19.98 -1.64
C THR A 66 2.28 -20.32 -1.63
N ASN A 67 3.17 -19.31 -1.55
CA ASN A 67 4.61 -19.53 -1.49
C ASN A 67 5.04 -20.34 -0.25
N PHE A 68 4.38 -20.11 0.89
CA PHE A 68 4.61 -20.91 2.10
C PHE A 68 4.15 -22.37 1.91
N LEU A 69 2.96 -22.57 1.35
CA LEU A 69 2.37 -23.90 1.17
C LEU A 69 3.03 -24.74 0.07
N CYS A 70 3.79 -24.14 -0.85
CA CYS A 70 4.62 -24.86 -1.82
C CYS A 70 5.78 -25.63 -1.17
N GLN A 71 6.23 -25.22 0.02
CA GLN A 71 7.42 -25.78 0.67
C GLN A 71 7.11 -26.38 2.05
N TYR A 72 6.12 -25.82 2.76
CA TYR A 72 5.81 -26.15 4.14
C TYR A 72 4.34 -26.49 4.31
N TRP A 73 4.04 -27.39 5.25
CA TRP A 73 2.67 -27.65 5.66
C TRP A 73 2.49 -27.41 7.15
N THR A 74 1.43 -26.69 7.51
CA THR A 74 1.07 -26.40 8.90
C THR A 74 -0.45 -26.27 9.06
N PRO A 75 -1.04 -26.79 10.14
CA PRO A 75 -2.44 -26.52 10.45
C PRO A 75 -2.68 -25.02 10.64
N GLN A 76 -3.81 -24.52 10.14
CA GLN A 76 -4.20 -23.11 10.25
C GLN A 76 -3.17 -22.11 9.67
N ALA A 77 -2.40 -22.51 8.66
CA ALA A 77 -1.36 -21.68 8.04
C ALA A 77 -1.87 -20.27 7.66
N ARG A 78 -3.05 -20.18 7.04
CA ARG A 78 -3.68 -18.88 6.68
C ARG A 78 -3.79 -17.92 7.86
N ARG A 79 -4.23 -18.41 9.03
CA ARG A 79 -4.39 -17.57 10.24
C ARG A 79 -3.04 -16.99 10.65
N ARG A 80 -2.01 -17.83 10.66
CA ARG A 80 -0.65 -17.44 11.05
C ARG A 80 0.01 -16.50 10.05
N VAL A 81 -0.18 -16.74 8.74
CA VAL A 81 0.30 -15.84 7.68
C VAL A 81 -0.38 -14.47 7.78
N LYS A 82 -1.71 -14.44 7.98
CA LYS A 82 -2.45 -13.19 8.20
C LYS A 82 -1.94 -12.41 9.42
N GLU A 83 -1.64 -13.10 10.52
CA GLU A 83 -1.03 -12.49 11.72
C GLU A 83 0.34 -11.86 11.41
N VAL A 84 1.17 -12.48 10.57
CA VAL A 84 2.48 -11.93 10.18
C VAL A 84 2.32 -10.73 9.23
N CYS A 85 1.52 -10.86 8.17
CA CYS A 85 1.30 -9.77 7.20
C CYS A 85 0.67 -8.52 7.85
N SER A 86 -0.27 -8.70 8.79
CA SER A 86 -0.90 -7.57 9.50
C SER A 86 0.04 -6.85 10.47
N ARG A 87 1.10 -7.52 10.94
CA ARG A 87 2.15 -6.94 11.79
C ARG A 87 3.29 -6.31 10.99
N CYS A 88 3.37 -6.55 9.68
CA CYS A 88 4.40 -5.96 8.84
C CYS A 88 4.24 -4.43 8.77
N PHE A 89 5.27 -3.69 9.20
CA PHE A 89 5.27 -2.24 9.20
C PHE A 89 5.14 -1.65 7.78
N LYS A 90 5.84 -2.22 6.79
CA LYS A 90 5.79 -1.78 5.39
C LYS A 90 4.39 -1.92 4.81
N CYS A 91 3.75 -3.08 4.97
CA CYS A 91 2.38 -3.30 4.53
C CYS A 91 1.39 -2.40 5.25
N ARG A 92 1.55 -2.21 6.56
CA ARG A 92 0.69 -1.32 7.32
C ARG A 92 0.77 0.09 6.77
N LYS A 93 1.98 0.63 6.63
CA LYS A 93 2.22 1.97 6.06
C LYS A 93 1.59 2.15 4.68
N MET A 94 1.77 1.18 3.77
CA MET A 94 1.21 1.22 2.42
C MET A 94 -0.31 1.05 2.35
N SER A 95 -0.90 0.31 3.30
CA SER A 95 -2.33 -0.02 3.32
C SER A 95 -3.16 0.88 4.24
N THR A 96 -2.53 1.77 5.02
CA THR A 96 -3.27 2.67 5.92
C THR A 96 -4.17 3.58 5.09
N PRO A 97 -5.48 3.63 5.36
CA PRO A 97 -6.32 4.66 4.75
C PRO A 97 -5.83 6.04 5.19
N ALA A 98 -6.09 7.05 4.35
CA ALA A 98 -5.90 8.44 4.75
C ALA A 98 -6.62 8.70 6.07
N PHE A 99 -6.01 9.53 6.92
CA PHE A 99 -6.64 9.92 8.18
C PHE A 99 -8.02 10.53 7.88
N ALA A 100 -9.07 9.89 8.39
CA ALA A 100 -10.42 10.41 8.26
C ALA A 100 -10.51 11.66 9.14
N LEU A 101 -10.40 12.83 8.52
CA LEU A 101 -10.67 14.10 9.18
C LEU A 101 -12.11 14.05 9.70
N ARG A 102 -12.29 14.04 11.02
CA ARG A 102 -13.61 14.32 11.60
C ARG A 102 -13.95 15.76 11.22
N GLN A 103 -14.98 15.94 10.41
CA GLN A 103 -15.48 17.28 10.10
C GLN A 103 -15.97 17.90 11.40
N CYS A 104 -15.30 18.97 11.85
CA CYS A 104 -15.84 19.83 12.88
C CYS A 104 -17.05 20.56 12.28
N PRO A 105 -18.16 20.75 13.01
CA PRO A 105 -19.21 21.66 12.56
C PRO A 105 -18.57 23.04 12.30
N TRP A 106 -18.84 23.59 11.12
CA TRP A 106 -18.41 24.94 10.78
C TRP A 106 -19.15 25.95 11.67
N PRO A 107 -18.51 27.06 12.07
CA PRO A 107 -19.21 28.13 12.79
C PRO A 107 -20.43 28.61 12.00
N ASP A 108 -21.55 28.85 12.69
CA ASP A 108 -22.80 29.29 12.04
C ASP A 108 -22.60 30.56 11.21
N ASP A 109 -21.71 31.47 11.65
CA ASP A 109 -21.33 32.69 10.94
C ASP A 109 -20.74 32.46 9.54
N ARG A 110 -20.19 31.26 9.26
CA ARG A 110 -19.68 30.85 7.94
C ARG A 110 -20.74 30.15 7.07
N VAL A 111 -21.76 29.55 7.67
CA VAL A 111 -22.72 28.68 6.96
C VAL A 111 -24.05 29.39 6.72
N GLN A 112 -24.41 30.36 7.56
CA GLN A 112 -25.64 31.13 7.42
C GLN A 112 -25.58 32.05 6.20
N ALA A 113 -26.59 31.94 5.33
CA ALA A 113 -26.76 32.82 4.18
C ALA A 113 -27.07 34.24 4.68
N ARG A 114 -26.21 35.20 4.34
CA ARG A 114 -26.42 36.60 4.70
C ARG A 114 -27.47 37.23 3.80
N LEU A 115 -28.42 37.95 4.42
CA LEU A 115 -29.63 38.44 3.75
C LEU A 115 -29.46 39.80 3.06
N LYS A 116 -28.36 40.51 3.33
CA LYS A 116 -28.07 41.85 2.78
C LYS A 116 -26.94 41.77 1.74
N CYS A 117 -27.03 42.59 0.70
CA CYS A 117 -25.92 42.78 -0.23
C CYS A 117 -24.70 43.34 0.51
N PHE A 118 -23.52 42.78 0.24
CA PHE A 118 -22.23 43.19 0.85
C PHE A 118 -22.13 43.02 2.38
N ASP A 119 -22.94 42.14 3.00
CA ASP A 119 -22.92 41.88 4.46
C ASP A 119 -21.64 41.17 4.94
N SER A 120 -20.92 40.51 4.03
CA SER A 120 -19.59 39.94 4.28
C SER A 120 -18.74 40.00 3.02
N ILE A 121 -17.49 40.45 3.16
CA ILE A 121 -16.48 40.44 2.11
C ILE A 121 -15.32 39.57 2.61
N SER A 122 -14.89 38.62 1.79
CA SER A 122 -13.67 37.85 2.04
C SER A 122 -12.57 38.44 1.17
N LEU A 123 -11.53 38.98 1.80
CA LEU A 123 -10.31 39.41 1.13
C LEU A 123 -9.28 38.28 1.29
N ASP A 124 -8.73 37.82 0.17
CA ASP A 124 -7.62 36.88 0.16
C ASP A 124 -6.44 37.54 -0.55
N TYR A 125 -5.27 37.49 0.07
CA TYR A 125 -4.07 38.03 -0.56
C TYR A 125 -3.46 36.96 -1.44
N LEU A 126 -3.17 37.30 -2.69
CA LEU A 126 -2.28 36.44 -3.44
C LEU A 126 -0.92 36.46 -2.74
N GLY A 127 -0.36 35.27 -2.55
CA GLY A 127 0.98 35.09 -1.99
C GLY A 127 2.02 35.96 -2.70
N PRO A 128 3.24 36.03 -2.15
CA PRO A 128 4.19 37.02 -2.60
C PRO A 128 4.56 36.80 -4.06
N THR A 129 4.15 37.72 -4.91
CA THR A 129 4.50 37.74 -6.31
C THR A 129 5.78 38.55 -6.48
N LEU A 130 6.73 38.00 -7.21
CA LEU A 130 7.95 38.71 -7.54
C LEU A 130 7.68 39.60 -8.74
N VAL A 131 7.74 40.91 -8.55
CA VAL A 131 7.56 41.91 -9.60
C VAL A 131 8.92 42.52 -9.90
N ARG A 132 9.24 42.66 -11.18
CA ARG A 132 10.49 43.28 -11.62
C ARG A 132 10.27 44.77 -11.85
N SER A 133 10.94 45.60 -11.07
CA SER A 133 10.98 47.06 -11.26
C SER A 133 12.37 47.46 -11.72
N GLY A 134 12.56 47.54 -13.04
CA GLY A 134 13.88 47.76 -13.64
C GLY A 134 14.86 46.59 -13.44
N THR A 135 15.92 46.80 -12.66
CA THR A 135 16.90 45.75 -12.30
C THR A 135 16.59 45.06 -10.98
N GLU A 136 15.69 45.62 -10.17
CA GLU A 136 15.36 45.09 -8.85
C GLU A 136 14.14 44.15 -8.93
N ILE A 137 14.14 43.12 -8.09
CA ILE A 137 13.06 42.15 -7.98
C ILE A 137 12.44 42.34 -6.60
N ASP A 138 11.22 42.86 -6.58
CA ASP A 138 10.50 43.18 -5.36
C ASP A 138 9.43 42.13 -5.07
N LYS A 139 9.24 41.88 -3.78
CA LYS A 139 8.20 41.01 -3.27
C LYS A 139 6.93 41.83 -3.04
N VAL A 140 5.96 41.67 -3.91
CA VAL A 140 4.69 42.40 -3.87
C VAL A 140 3.56 41.46 -3.42
N TRP A 141 2.60 42.01 -2.69
CA TRP A 141 1.36 41.32 -2.31
C TRP A 141 0.21 42.01 -3.03
N VAL A 142 -0.64 41.24 -3.69
CA VAL A 142 -1.79 41.76 -4.43
C VAL A 142 -3.04 41.47 -3.61
N LEU A 143 -3.82 42.52 -3.33
CA LEU A 143 -5.16 42.47 -2.74
C LEU A 143 -6.22 42.42 -3.86
#